data_AF-A0A957HTP2-F1
#
_entry.id   AF-A0A957HTP2-F1
#
_cell.length_a   1.000
_cell.length_b   1.000
_cell.length_c   1.000
_cell.angle_alpha   90.00
_cell.angle_beta   90.00
_cell.angle_gamma   90.00
#
_symmetry.space_group_name_H-M   'P 1'
#
loop_
_entity.id
_entity.type
_entity.pdbx_description
1 polymer ?
#
loop_
_entity_poly.entity_id
_entity_poly.type
_entity_poly.pdbx_seq_one_letter_code
_entity_poly.pdbx_strand_id
1 'polypeptide(L)'
;MKRTNCLFAVVLLGLLIVLPGCLFSSPDAPTVTPIFLEPASLATPGVRGDTLPPTPLPPLPTAANTAVPQPTPTYDPGLADWTVMIYLDADNNLEAAGLLDLNEMEAAGIVDGVNVVVQMDRAVGETAVDGDWTDTRRYLVQFDETDAIVSEPLLSLGER
;
A
#
# COMPACT_ATOMS: atom_id res chain seq x y z
N MET A 1 49.79 -10.53 52.28
CA MET A 1 49.28 -9.27 51.70
C MET A 1 47.97 -9.61 50.98
N LYS A 2 46.82 -9.45 51.65
CA LYS A 2 45.94 -8.27 51.64
C LYS A 2 45.45 -7.85 50.24
N ARG A 3 44.19 -8.23 49.99
CA ARG A 3 43.09 -7.48 49.33
C ARG A 3 43.19 -7.25 47.82
N THR A 4 42.28 -7.86 47.05
CA THR A 4 41.20 -7.13 46.32
C THR A 4 40.07 -8.11 46.02
N ASN A 5 38.90 -7.79 46.56
CA ASN A 5 37.69 -8.60 46.65
C ASN A 5 36.57 -7.90 45.87
N CYS A 6 35.62 -8.70 45.39
CA CYS A 6 34.19 -8.43 45.52
C CYS A 6 33.56 -7.19 44.85
N LEU A 7 33.99 -6.75 43.67
CA LEU A 7 33.23 -5.71 42.93
C LEU A 7 32.27 -6.25 41.85
N PHE A 8 32.42 -7.50 41.41
CA PHE A 8 31.59 -8.04 40.32
C PHE A 8 30.32 -8.78 40.78
N ALA A 9 30.19 -9.09 42.08
CA ALA A 9 29.09 -9.93 42.58
C ALA A 9 27.88 -9.15 43.13
N VAL A 10 27.91 -7.81 43.18
CA VAL A 10 26.84 -6.99 43.81
C VAL A 10 25.96 -6.27 42.77
N VAL A 11 26.32 -6.25 41.50
CA VAL A 11 25.52 -5.56 40.46
C VAL A 11 24.44 -6.47 39.85
N LEU A 12 24.51 -7.80 40.05
CA LEU A 12 23.58 -8.76 39.44
C LEU A 12 22.32 -9.08 40.27
N LEU A 13 22.11 -8.44 41.43
CA LEU A 13 20.98 -8.73 42.33
C LEU A 13 20.19 -7.47 42.74
N GLY A 14 20.13 -6.46 41.87
CA GLY A 14 19.61 -5.14 42.22
C GLY A 14 18.71 -4.47 41.16
N LEU A 15 18.09 -5.22 40.26
CA LEU A 15 17.09 -4.67 39.33
C LEU A 15 15.94 -5.65 39.08
N LEU A 16 15.35 -6.13 40.16
CA LEU A 16 14.04 -6.77 40.14
C LEU A 16 13.22 -6.09 41.23
N ILE A 17 12.03 -5.60 40.87
CA ILE A 17 11.04 -4.90 41.71
C ILE A 17 11.24 -3.38 41.78
N VAL A 18 10.67 -2.62 40.82
CA VAL A 18 9.53 -1.69 41.03
C VAL A 18 8.93 -1.41 39.66
N LEU A 19 7.74 -1.95 39.37
CA LEU A 19 6.65 -1.30 38.63
C LEU A 19 5.44 -2.27 38.63
N PRO A 20 4.54 -2.20 39.63
CA PRO A 20 3.23 -2.81 39.50
C PRO A 20 2.33 -1.84 38.72
N GLY A 21 1.72 -2.30 37.62
CA GLY A 21 0.49 -1.67 37.12
C GLY A 21 0.47 -1.12 35.70
N CYS A 22 1.34 -1.53 34.79
CA CYS A 22 1.05 -1.39 33.36
C CYS A 22 0.57 -2.73 32.81
N LEU A 23 -0.68 -3.07 33.13
CA LEU A 23 -1.45 -3.91 32.22
C LEU A 23 -1.63 -3.06 30.97
N PHE A 24 -0.73 -3.22 30.00
CA PHE A 24 -1.03 -2.83 28.62
C PHE A 24 -2.21 -3.71 28.22
N SER A 25 -3.42 -3.16 28.33
CA SER A 25 -4.55 -3.67 27.56
C SER A 25 -4.07 -3.68 26.12
N SER A 26 -3.99 -4.87 25.51
CA SER A 26 -3.88 -4.96 24.06
C SER A 26 -4.94 -4.01 23.50
N PRO A 27 -4.60 -3.03 22.64
CA PRO A 27 -5.65 -2.28 21.97
C PRO A 27 -6.54 -3.31 21.27
N ASP A 28 -7.85 -3.20 21.50
CA ASP A 28 -8.82 -4.01 20.79
C ASP A 28 -8.50 -3.92 19.29
N ALA A 29 -8.49 -5.06 18.60
CA ALA A 29 -8.27 -5.10 17.16
C ALA A 29 -9.16 -4.03 16.49
N PRO A 30 -8.63 -3.20 15.58
CA PRO A 30 -9.41 -2.14 14.99
C PRO A 30 -10.68 -2.74 14.40
N THR A 31 -11.83 -2.18 14.79
CA THR A 31 -13.11 -2.53 14.18
C THR A 31 -13.00 -2.23 12.68
N VAL A 32 -12.73 -3.27 11.88
CA VAL A 32 -12.66 -3.18 10.42
C VAL A 32 -14.04 -2.76 9.97
N THR A 33 -14.20 -1.47 9.74
CA THR A 33 -15.39 -0.93 9.09
C THR A 33 -15.19 -1.28 7.62
N PRO A 34 -16.02 -2.13 7.02
CA PRO A 34 -15.84 -2.49 5.62
C PRO A 34 -15.92 -1.20 4.79
N ILE A 35 -14.86 -0.90 4.04
CA ILE A 35 -14.88 0.15 3.03
C ILE A 35 -15.82 -0.34 1.94
N PHE A 36 -17.02 0.25 1.88
CA PHE A 36 -17.93 0.03 0.77
C PHE A 36 -17.44 0.92 -0.39
N LEU A 37 -16.68 0.34 -1.31
CA LEU A 37 -16.37 0.97 -2.59
C LEU A 37 -17.68 1.06 -3.38
N GLU A 38 -18.39 2.17 -3.25
CA GLU A 38 -19.46 2.48 -4.18
C GLU A 38 -18.84 2.73 -5.55
N PRO A 39 -19.34 2.10 -6.63
CA PRO A 39 -18.85 2.42 -7.96
C PRO A 39 -19.12 3.91 -8.21
N ALA A 40 -18.04 4.68 -8.36
CA ALA A 40 -18.15 6.06 -8.80
C ALA A 40 -18.89 6.05 -10.14
N SER A 41 -20.13 6.56 -10.14
CA SER A 41 -20.92 6.69 -11.36
C SER A 41 -20.11 7.50 -12.36
N LEU A 42 -19.71 6.87 -13.47
CA LEU A 42 -19.03 7.52 -14.58
C LEU A 42 -19.90 8.69 -15.05
N ALA A 43 -19.43 9.91 -14.84
CA ALA A 43 -20.07 11.09 -15.43
C ALA A 43 -20.00 10.93 -16.96
N THR A 44 -21.15 10.74 -17.60
CA THR A 44 -21.23 10.63 -19.06
C THR A 44 -20.72 11.94 -19.68
N PRO A 45 -19.77 11.89 -20.63
CA PRO A 45 -19.32 13.10 -21.32
C PRO A 45 -20.50 13.77 -22.02
N GLY A 46 -20.67 15.07 -21.78
CA GLY A 46 -21.74 15.88 -22.35
C GLY A 46 -21.74 15.82 -23.88
N VAL A 47 -22.75 15.17 -24.45
CA VAL A 47 -23.03 15.15 -25.88
C VAL A 47 -23.50 16.56 -26.28
N ARG A 48 -22.73 17.21 -27.16
CA ARG A 48 -23.08 18.48 -27.80
C ARG A 48 -24.41 18.33 -28.55
N GLY A 49 -25.26 19.34 -28.42
CA GLY A 49 -26.65 19.32 -28.87
C GLY A 49 -26.82 19.13 -30.37
N ASP A 50 -27.22 17.92 -30.76
CA ASP A 50 -27.99 17.65 -31.96
C ASP A 50 -29.40 17.24 -31.49
N THR A 51 -30.42 18.05 -31.84
CA THR A 51 -31.80 17.86 -31.40
C THR A 51 -32.47 16.69 -32.14
N LEU A 52 -32.19 15.46 -31.72
CA LEU A 52 -33.06 14.32 -32.00
C LEU A 52 -34.17 14.27 -30.93
N PRO A 53 -35.43 13.94 -31.29
CA PRO A 53 -36.48 13.74 -30.30
C PRO A 53 -36.05 12.64 -29.33
N PRO A 54 -36.24 12.80 -28.00
CA PRO A 54 -35.83 11.81 -27.03
C PRO A 54 -36.60 10.52 -27.30
N THR A 55 -35.91 9.49 -27.77
CA THR A 55 -36.45 8.14 -27.74
C THR A 55 -36.59 7.77 -26.27
N PRO A 56 -37.76 7.30 -25.78
CA PRO A 56 -37.88 6.84 -24.41
C PRO A 56 -36.83 5.76 -24.17
N LEU A 57 -35.94 6.01 -23.22
CA LEU A 57 -34.99 4.99 -22.80
C LEU A 57 -35.78 3.78 -22.28
N PRO A 58 -35.43 2.55 -22.66
CA PRO A 58 -36.01 1.38 -22.00
C PRO A 58 -35.75 1.49 -20.49
N PRO A 59 -36.69 1.03 -19.64
CA PRO A 59 -36.43 0.98 -18.20
C PRO A 59 -35.16 0.17 -17.97
N LEU A 60 -34.20 0.73 -17.23
CA LEU A 60 -33.03 -0.02 -16.82
C LEU A 60 -33.50 -1.28 -16.08
N PRO A 61 -32.88 -2.45 -16.33
CA PRO A 61 -33.12 -3.59 -15.48
C PRO A 61 -32.82 -3.17 -14.03
N THR A 62 -33.79 -3.34 -13.14
CA THR A 62 -33.55 -3.22 -11.70
C THR A 62 -32.54 -4.32 -11.37
N ALA A 63 -31.27 -3.95 -11.27
CA ALA A 63 -30.25 -4.85 -10.78
C ALA A 63 -30.71 -5.30 -9.39
N ALA A 64 -31.04 -6.58 -9.26
CA ALA A 64 -31.30 -7.16 -7.95
C ALA A 64 -30.02 -6.95 -7.13
N ASN A 65 -30.12 -6.23 -6.01
CA ASN A 65 -29.07 -6.14 -5.00
C ASN A 65 -28.85 -7.53 -4.41
N THR A 66 -28.19 -8.40 -5.17
CA THR A 66 -27.69 -9.67 -4.69
C THR A 66 -26.43 -9.31 -3.93
N ALA A 67 -26.52 -9.28 -2.60
CA ALA A 67 -25.37 -9.07 -1.75
C ALA A 67 -24.31 -10.11 -2.13
N VAL A 68 -23.22 -9.66 -2.75
CA VAL A 68 -22.05 -10.51 -3.00
C VAL A 68 -21.53 -10.91 -1.62
N PRO A 69 -21.49 -12.21 -1.28
CA PRO A 69 -20.99 -12.64 0.01
C PRO A 69 -19.57 -12.10 0.19
N GLN A 70 -19.40 -11.25 1.20
CA GLN A 70 -18.09 -10.70 1.51
C GLN A 70 -17.21 -11.83 2.04
N PRO A 71 -15.91 -11.84 1.69
CA PRO A 71 -14.98 -12.80 2.28
C PRO A 71 -15.05 -12.68 3.80
N THR A 72 -15.12 -13.80 4.51
CA THR A 72 -14.97 -13.81 5.97
C THR A 72 -13.49 -13.51 6.24
N PRO A 73 -13.14 -12.39 6.90
CA PRO A 73 -11.76 -12.11 7.23
C PRO A 73 -11.27 -13.21 8.17
N THR A 74 -10.31 -14.00 7.70
CA THR A 74 -9.55 -14.91 8.54
C THR A 74 -8.28 -14.17 8.89
N TYR A 75 -8.21 -13.66 10.13
CA TYR A 75 -7.00 -13.04 10.64
C TYR A 75 -5.92 -14.12 10.74
N ASP A 76 -4.84 -13.96 9.97
CA ASP A 76 -3.62 -14.73 10.12
C ASP A 76 -2.57 -13.80 10.73
N PRO A 77 -2.15 -14.01 12.00
CA PRO A 77 -1.12 -13.17 12.62
C PRO A 77 0.25 -13.26 11.92
N GLY A 78 0.43 -14.20 10.99
CA GLY A 78 1.61 -14.29 10.13
C GLY A 78 1.55 -13.41 8.87
N LEU A 79 0.42 -12.75 8.59
CA LEU A 79 0.24 -11.88 7.43
C LEU A 79 0.12 -10.41 7.86
N ALA A 80 0.43 -9.51 6.93
CA ALA A 80 0.16 -8.08 7.11
C ALA A 80 -1.35 -7.84 7.24
N ASP A 81 -1.73 -6.92 8.12
CA ASP A 81 -3.11 -6.49 8.33
C ASP A 81 -3.67 -5.79 7.09
N TRP A 82 -2.80 -5.06 6.37
CA TRP A 82 -3.18 -4.31 5.17
C TRP A 82 -2.20 -4.53 4.02
N THR A 83 -2.73 -4.52 2.80
CA THR A 83 -1.94 -4.32 1.60
C THR A 83 -2.52 -3.13 0.85
N VAL A 84 -1.71 -2.09 0.65
CA VAL A 84 -2.06 -0.94 -0.16
C VAL A 84 -1.41 -1.13 -1.52
N MET A 85 -2.22 -1.21 -2.57
CA MET A 85 -1.73 -1.25 -3.94
C MET A 85 -1.90 0.11 -4.60
N ILE A 86 -0.79 0.68 -5.06
CA ILE A 86 -0.77 1.92 -5.83
C ILE A 86 -0.60 1.53 -7.30
N TYR A 87 -1.50 2.04 -8.14
CA TYR A 87 -1.44 1.87 -9.59
C TYR A 87 -0.96 3.18 -10.21
N LEU A 88 0.21 3.16 -10.85
CA LEU A 88 0.82 4.28 -11.53
C LEU A 88 0.74 4.03 -13.05
N ASP A 89 -0.21 4.70 -13.69
CA ASP A 89 -0.36 4.71 -15.15
C ASP A 89 0.62 5.73 -15.76
N ALA A 90 1.91 5.43 -15.67
CA ALA A 90 2.98 6.33 -16.03
C ALA A 90 3.41 6.17 -17.50
N ASP A 91 2.62 5.48 -18.33
CA ASP A 91 2.78 5.39 -19.79
C ASP A 91 2.34 6.71 -20.47
N ASN A 92 3.00 7.80 -20.09
CA ASN A 92 2.82 9.15 -20.63
C ASN A 92 3.93 10.07 -20.09
N ASN A 93 3.86 11.35 -20.42
CA ASN A 93 4.84 12.35 -20.00
C ASN A 93 4.92 12.62 -18.48
N LEU A 94 4.13 11.93 -17.65
CA LEU A 94 4.27 11.92 -16.19
C LEU A 94 5.14 10.76 -15.68
N GLU A 95 5.75 9.96 -16.56
CA GLU A 95 6.62 8.84 -16.19
C GLU A 95 7.68 9.19 -15.14
N ALA A 96 8.41 10.29 -15.37
CA ALA A 96 9.44 10.74 -14.45
C ALA A 96 8.88 11.15 -13.07
N ALA A 97 7.65 11.69 -13.03
CA ALA A 97 6.99 12.00 -11.78
C ALA A 97 6.55 10.71 -11.05
N GLY A 98 6.06 9.71 -11.78
CA GLY A 98 5.71 8.41 -11.20
C GLY A 98 6.92 7.67 -10.62
N LEU A 99 8.09 7.75 -11.26
CA LEU A 99 9.35 7.22 -10.71
C LEU A 99 9.76 7.96 -9.44
N LEU A 100 9.64 9.29 -9.43
CA LEU A 100 9.92 10.11 -8.24
C LEU A 100 8.98 9.75 -7.09
N ASP A 101 7.67 9.62 -7.35
CA ASP A 101 6.68 9.21 -6.35
C ASP A 101 7.01 7.81 -5.79
N LEU A 102 7.51 6.88 -6.62
CA LEU A 102 7.96 5.57 -6.16
C LEU A 102 9.17 5.68 -5.21
N ASN A 103 10.17 6.47 -5.58
CA ASN A 103 11.33 6.73 -4.71
C ASN A 103 10.93 7.44 -3.40
N GLU A 104 9.98 8.37 -3.44
CA GLU A 104 9.43 9.03 -2.26
C GLU A 104 8.68 8.06 -1.35
N MET A 105 7.97 7.06 -1.92
CA MET A 105 7.33 6.00 -1.15
C MET A 105 8.34 5.09 -0.45
N GLU A 106 9.50 4.81 -1.07
CA GLU A 106 10.58 4.08 -0.42
C GLU A 106 11.16 4.88 0.76
N ALA A 107 11.45 6.17 0.54
CA ALA A 107 11.97 7.08 1.57
C ALA A 107 11.00 7.35 2.72
N ALA A 108 9.69 7.32 2.48
CA ALA A 108 8.68 7.47 3.53
C ALA A 108 8.71 6.31 4.56
N GLY A 109 9.19 5.14 4.14
CA GLY A 109 9.24 3.93 4.95
C GLY A 109 7.87 3.27 5.12
N ILE A 110 7.91 1.98 5.48
CA ILE A 110 6.71 1.14 5.65
C ILE A 110 6.46 0.90 7.14
N VAL A 111 5.20 1.01 7.56
CA VAL A 111 4.77 0.73 8.92
C VAL A 111 4.55 -0.78 9.11
N ASP A 112 4.90 -1.31 10.29
CA ASP A 112 4.67 -2.71 10.65
C ASP A 112 3.21 -3.13 10.40
N GLY A 113 3.03 -4.32 9.81
CA GLY A 113 1.71 -4.86 9.49
C GLY A 113 1.07 -4.29 8.22
N VAL A 114 1.79 -3.47 7.44
CA VAL A 114 1.33 -2.97 6.14
C VAL A 114 2.29 -3.41 5.04
N ASN A 115 1.76 -3.95 3.95
CA ASN A 115 2.48 -4.09 2.69
C ASN A 115 2.11 -2.94 1.77
N VAL A 116 3.10 -2.34 1.12
CA VAL A 116 2.86 -1.36 0.05
C VAL A 116 3.39 -1.95 -1.25
N VAL A 117 2.51 -2.04 -2.23
CA VAL A 117 2.81 -2.62 -3.55
C VAL A 117 2.53 -1.57 -4.60
N VAL A 118 3.48 -1.35 -5.51
CA VAL A 118 3.32 -0.39 -6.61
C VAL A 118 3.29 -1.16 -7.90
N GLN A 119 2.25 -1.00 -8.71
CA GLN A 119 2.26 -1.43 -10.11
C GLN A 119 2.42 -0.19 -10.97
N MET A 120 3.52 -0.14 -11.72
CA MET A 120 3.86 0.98 -12.57
C MET A 120 3.93 0.52 -14.02
N ASP A 121 3.21 1.23 -14.88
CA ASP A 121 3.31 1.13 -16.32
C ASP A 121 4.18 2.26 -16.85
N ARG A 122 5.15 1.98 -17.74
CA ARG A 122 6.11 2.97 -18.24
C ARG A 122 6.02 3.09 -19.75
N ALA A 123 6.22 4.32 -20.23
CA ALA A 123 6.16 4.62 -21.64
C ALA A 123 7.46 4.30 -22.37
N VAL A 124 7.35 4.17 -23.68
CA VAL A 124 8.50 4.18 -24.56
C VAL A 124 8.91 5.64 -24.84
N GLY A 125 10.09 6.03 -24.36
CA GLY A 125 10.77 7.26 -24.79
C GLY A 125 10.47 8.52 -23.98
N GLU A 126 9.79 8.42 -22.84
CA GLU A 126 9.52 9.58 -21.97
C GLU A 126 10.69 9.89 -21.03
N THR A 127 11.29 8.90 -20.37
CA THR A 127 12.52 9.11 -19.58
C THR A 127 13.39 7.86 -19.46
N ALA A 128 14.71 8.04 -19.36
CA ALA A 128 15.67 6.96 -19.10
C ALA A 128 16.06 6.84 -17.61
N VAL A 129 15.46 7.65 -16.73
CA VAL A 129 15.67 7.60 -15.28
C VAL A 129 15.31 6.20 -14.76
N ASP A 130 16.10 5.71 -13.79
CA ASP A 130 15.96 4.38 -13.18
C ASP A 130 15.84 3.21 -14.18
N GLY A 131 16.56 3.30 -15.31
CA GLY A 131 16.90 2.14 -16.13
C GLY A 131 16.11 1.92 -17.42
N ASP A 132 15.52 2.97 -18.03
CA ASP A 132 14.92 2.99 -19.39
C ASP A 132 14.12 1.73 -19.78
N TRP A 133 13.41 1.16 -18.81
CA TRP A 133 12.54 0.02 -19.04
C TRP A 133 11.15 0.50 -19.40
N THR A 134 10.49 -0.26 -20.25
CA THR A 134 9.25 0.15 -20.90
C THR A 134 8.17 -0.91 -20.71
N ASP A 135 8.21 -1.69 -19.63
CA ASP A 135 7.25 -2.74 -19.31
C ASP A 135 6.43 -2.43 -18.06
N THR A 136 5.18 -2.88 -17.95
CA THR A 136 4.49 -2.81 -16.66
C THR A 136 5.15 -3.69 -15.60
N ARG A 137 5.54 -3.14 -14.45
CA ARG A 137 6.17 -3.86 -13.33
C ARG A 137 5.43 -3.69 -12.01
N ARG A 138 5.57 -4.68 -11.13
CA ARG A 138 5.08 -4.64 -9.75
C ARG A 138 6.23 -4.73 -8.76
N TYR A 139 6.24 -3.80 -7.82
CA TYR A 139 7.25 -3.65 -6.78
C TYR A 139 6.63 -3.90 -5.41
N LEU A 140 7.36 -4.58 -4.52
CA LEU A 140 7.14 -4.46 -3.09
C LEU A 140 8.02 -3.33 -2.61
N VAL A 141 7.42 -2.26 -2.12
CA VAL A 141 8.16 -1.08 -1.68
C VAL A 141 8.99 -1.47 -0.45
N GLN A 142 10.29 -1.23 -0.53
CA GLN A 142 11.23 -1.42 0.56
C GLN A 142 11.80 -0.07 0.97
N PHE A 143 12.07 0.11 2.26
CA PHE A 143 12.65 1.36 2.73
C PHE A 143 14.10 1.51 2.28
N ASP A 144 14.41 2.67 1.73
CA ASP A 144 15.75 3.19 1.55
C ASP A 144 15.74 4.72 1.59
N GLU A 145 16.90 5.36 1.54
CA GLU A 145 17.04 6.83 1.60
C GLU A 145 17.81 7.37 0.39
N THR A 146 17.90 6.60 -0.69
CA THR A 146 18.62 7.00 -1.90
C THR A 146 17.70 7.73 -2.87
N ASP A 147 18.31 8.41 -3.84
CA ASP A 147 17.58 9.10 -4.91
C ASP A 147 17.37 8.18 -6.13
N ALA A 148 17.29 6.87 -5.92
CA ALA A 148 17.09 5.86 -6.96
C ALA A 148 16.22 4.71 -6.45
N ILE A 149 15.43 4.13 -7.35
CA ILE A 149 14.55 3.01 -6.97
C ILE A 149 15.40 1.77 -6.70
N VAL A 150 15.40 1.30 -5.45
CA VAL A 150 16.14 0.09 -5.06
C VAL A 150 15.25 -1.12 -4.88
N SER A 151 13.94 -0.93 -4.78
CA SER A 151 12.96 -2.01 -4.72
C SER A 151 13.07 -2.87 -5.98
N GLU A 152 13.49 -4.11 -5.80
CA GLU A 152 13.51 -5.08 -6.88
C GLU A 152 12.08 -5.42 -7.33
N PRO A 153 11.81 -5.50 -8.65
CA PRO A 153 10.48 -5.83 -9.15
C PRO A 153 10.12 -7.26 -8.75
N LEU A 154 8.97 -7.43 -8.08
CA LEU A 154 8.39 -8.73 -7.78
C LEU A 154 8.00 -9.48 -9.07
N LEU A 155 7.50 -8.74 -10.04
CA LEU A 155 6.97 -9.28 -11.29
C LEU A 155 6.98 -8.24 -12.40
N SER A 156 7.45 -8.63 -13.58
CA SER A 156 7.13 -7.97 -14.84
C SER A 156 5.81 -8.54 -15.38
N LEU A 157 4.84 -7.67 -15.64
CA LEU A 157 3.56 -8.01 -16.26
C LEU A 157 3.61 -7.91 -17.79
N GLY A 158 4.62 -7.20 -18.32
CA GLY A 158 4.90 -7.04 -19.73
C GLY A 158 4.01 -6.01 -20.44
N GLU A 159 4.36 -5.75 -21.69
CA GLU A 159 3.66 -4.84 -22.62
C GLU A 159 2.74 -5.60 -23.57
N ARG A 160 1.63 -4.99 -24.01
CA ARG A 160 0.76 -5.53 -25.07
C ARG A 160 0.36 -4.52 -26.14
#